data_AF-A0A7Y7XGL8-F1
#
_entry.id   AF-A0A7Y7XGL8-F1
#
_cell.length_a   1.000
_cell.length_b   1.000
_cell.length_c   1.000
_cell.angle_alpha   90.00
_cell.angle_beta   90.00
_cell.angle_gamma   90.00
#
_symmetry.space_group_name_H-M   'P 1'
#
loop_
_entity.id
_entity.type
_entity.pdbx_description
1 polymer ?
#
loop_
_entity_poly.entity_id
_entity_poly.type
_entity_poly.pdbx_seq_one_letter_code
_entity_poly.pdbx_strand_id
1 'polypeptide(L)'
;MYLAQNVDGLRIPATRDEHGFCPSCKEQLTAKLGDIYVWHWSHKPGQACPYRKASTFWQYGWISHYHSMGEGWEVETQVDNLDFDGINRETNQSLMLAEKLDQAALRAFVSASLALGLKPVIIFHSKAFKSFSFKDYRFQHPRRADNSWVFFFSHAFHGHKRTASLWLDIDHGVAFNFGLSDGIYNLYYSADFHAAIIVNPTPRLKRLSAQAAGQSELPSADLGV
;
A
#
# COMPACT_ATOMS: atom_id res chain seq x y z
N MET A 1 -4.29 13.11 -1.52
CA MET A 1 -3.94 12.80 -0.12
C MET A 1 -5.11 12.09 0.49
N TYR A 2 -4.88 11.04 1.30
CA TYR A 2 -5.99 10.31 1.91
C TYR A 2 -6.45 10.97 3.20
N LEU A 3 -5.53 11.27 4.13
CA LEU A 3 -5.88 11.91 5.39
C LEU A 3 -5.31 13.33 5.50
N ALA A 4 -6.19 14.28 5.78
CA ALA A 4 -5.80 15.60 6.25
C ALA A 4 -5.56 15.57 7.76
N GLN A 5 -5.10 16.70 8.31
CA GLN A 5 -5.14 16.96 9.75
C GLN A 5 -6.32 17.90 10.07
N ASN A 6 -7.08 17.61 11.12
CA ASN A 6 -8.02 18.58 11.68
C ASN A 6 -7.27 19.63 12.52
N VAL A 7 -8.01 20.55 13.16
CA VAL A 7 -7.43 21.59 14.04
C VAL A 7 -6.71 21.03 15.27
N ASP A 8 -7.06 19.82 15.70
CA ASP A 8 -6.43 19.11 16.81
C ASP A 8 -5.20 18.29 16.36
N GLY A 9 -4.85 18.32 15.07
CA GLY A 9 -3.76 17.56 14.48
C GLY A 9 -4.10 16.09 14.17
N LEU A 10 -5.33 15.66 14.43
CA LEU A 10 -5.81 14.30 14.17
C LEU A 10 -6.03 14.06 12.69
N ARG A 11 -5.77 12.82 12.26
CA ARG A 11 -5.94 12.42 10.87
C ARG A 11 -7.41 12.20 10.54
N ILE A 12 -7.91 12.86 9.49
CA ILE A 12 -9.31 12.79 9.08
C ILE A 12 -9.46 12.45 7.59
N PRO A 13 -10.40 11.56 7.22
CA PRO A 13 -10.75 11.33 5.83
C PRO A 13 -11.46 12.57 5.26
N ALA A 14 -11.58 12.66 3.95
CA ALA A 14 -12.38 13.73 3.35
C ALA A 14 -13.88 13.40 3.47
N THR A 15 -14.65 14.38 3.92
CA THR A 15 -16.13 14.37 3.84
C THR A 15 -16.59 15.69 3.22
N ARG A 16 -17.85 15.77 2.80
CA ARG A 16 -18.39 16.88 1.99
C ARG A 16 -18.13 18.27 2.61
N ASP A 17 -18.26 18.37 3.93
CA ASP A 17 -18.36 19.65 4.64
C ASP A 17 -17.21 19.87 5.65
N GLU A 18 -16.19 19.01 5.63
CA GLU A 18 -15.06 19.12 6.53
C GLU A 18 -13.96 20.05 6.01
N HIS A 19 -13.23 20.64 6.95
CA HIS A 19 -11.99 21.36 6.71
C HIS A 19 -10.83 20.54 7.23
N GLY A 20 -9.89 20.25 6.34
CA GLY A 20 -8.64 19.58 6.66
C GLY A 20 -7.44 20.41 6.26
N PHE A 21 -6.33 20.22 6.94
CA PHE A 21 -5.05 20.83 6.66
C PHE A 21 -4.06 19.80 6.15
N CYS A 22 -3.20 20.19 5.23
CA CYS A 22 -2.12 19.34 4.76
C CYS A 22 -1.15 19.05 5.91
N PRO A 23 -0.84 17.77 6.23
CA PRO A 23 0.14 17.45 7.25
C PRO A 23 1.55 17.97 6.97
N SER A 24 1.89 18.18 5.68
CA SER A 24 3.21 18.61 5.27
C SER A 24 3.34 20.14 5.16
N CYS A 25 2.51 20.80 4.35
CA CYS A 25 2.61 22.26 4.19
C CYS A 25 1.67 23.06 5.11
N LYS A 26 0.81 22.40 5.88
CA LYS A 26 -0.18 23.02 6.79
C LYS A 26 -1.24 23.91 6.12
N GLU A 27 -1.24 23.99 4.78
CA GLU A 27 -2.27 24.69 4.01
C GLU A 27 -3.63 23.99 4.08
N GLN A 28 -4.69 24.78 4.02
CA GLN A 28 -6.06 24.26 3.98
C GLN A 28 -6.33 23.49 2.68
N LEU A 29 -6.93 22.32 2.84
CA LEU A 29 -7.33 21.43 1.76
C LEU A 29 -8.83 21.59 1.45
N THR A 30 -9.19 21.23 0.23
CA THR A 30 -10.57 21.16 -0.23
C THR A 30 -10.97 19.70 -0.38
N ALA A 31 -12.05 19.29 0.28
CA ALA A 31 -12.68 18.00 0.02
C ALA A 31 -13.29 18.05 -1.38
N LYS A 32 -12.90 17.10 -2.24
CA LYS A 32 -13.45 16.97 -3.58
C LYS A 32 -14.04 15.58 -3.78
N LEU A 33 -15.17 15.54 -4.46
CA LEU A 33 -15.69 14.33 -5.08
C LEU A 33 -15.31 14.40 -6.56
N GLY A 34 -14.17 13.82 -6.90
CA GLY A 34 -13.70 13.74 -8.30
C GLY A 34 -14.29 12.53 -9.04
N ASP A 35 -13.68 12.17 -10.16
CA ASP A 35 -14.09 11.06 -11.06
C ASP A 35 -14.14 9.67 -10.40
N ILE A 36 -13.74 9.59 -9.13
CA ILE A 36 -13.48 8.36 -8.40
C ILE A 36 -14.62 8.05 -7.42
N TYR A 37 -15.65 8.91 -7.40
CA TYR A 37 -16.83 8.85 -6.51
C TYR A 37 -16.50 8.63 -5.02
N VAL A 38 -15.28 8.97 -4.61
CA VAL A 38 -14.79 8.93 -3.24
C VAL A 38 -14.25 10.31 -2.88
N TRP A 39 -14.71 10.82 -1.75
CA TRP A 39 -14.21 12.07 -1.20
C TRP A 39 -12.72 11.96 -0.92
N HIS A 40 -11.95 12.92 -1.41
CA HIS A 40 -10.50 12.98 -1.16
C HIS A 40 -10.03 14.42 -1.00
N TRP A 41 -8.92 14.58 -0.28
CA TRP A 41 -8.34 15.89 -0.04
C TRP A 41 -7.46 16.35 -1.21
N SER A 42 -7.71 17.59 -1.65
CA SER A 42 -7.00 18.24 -2.76
C SER A 42 -6.47 19.61 -2.32
N HIS A 43 -5.23 19.93 -2.67
CA HIS A 43 -4.72 21.30 -2.56
C HIS A 43 -5.44 22.21 -3.56
N LYS A 44 -5.46 23.51 -3.27
CA LYS A 44 -5.90 24.52 -4.25
C LYS A 44 -4.99 24.46 -5.50
N PRO A 45 -5.54 24.63 -6.72
CA PRO A 45 -4.73 24.69 -7.93
C PRO A 45 -3.59 25.71 -7.80
N GLY A 46 -2.39 25.37 -8.29
CA GLY A 46 -1.21 26.24 -8.23
C GLY A 46 -0.40 26.18 -6.93
N GLN A 47 -0.88 25.49 -5.90
CA GLN A 47 -0.10 25.26 -4.68
C GLN A 47 0.88 24.09 -4.87
N ALA A 48 2.18 24.40 -4.81
CA ALA A 48 3.24 23.39 -4.84
C ALA A 48 3.44 22.82 -3.44
N CYS A 49 2.96 21.59 -3.22
CA CYS A 49 3.17 20.88 -1.96
C CYS A 49 4.13 19.72 -2.16
N PRO A 50 5.14 19.54 -1.28
CA PRO A 50 6.05 18.39 -1.34
C PRO A 50 5.39 17.09 -0.84
N TYR A 51 4.21 17.16 -0.23
CA TYR A 51 3.46 15.97 0.16
C TYR A 51 3.30 15.04 -1.03
N ARG A 52 3.51 13.74 -0.80
CA ARG A 52 3.63 12.67 -1.80
C ARG A 52 2.97 13.01 -3.15
N LYS A 53 3.77 12.96 -4.22
CA LYS A 53 3.28 12.92 -5.61
C LYS A 53 2.10 11.96 -5.68
N ALA A 54 1.02 12.39 -6.33
CA ALA A 54 -0.29 11.74 -6.40
C ALA A 54 -0.29 10.25 -6.03
N SER A 55 -0.80 9.92 -4.84
CA SER A 55 -1.01 8.52 -4.45
C SER A 55 -1.92 7.83 -5.47
N THR A 56 -1.66 6.56 -5.77
CA THR A 56 -2.50 5.77 -6.67
C THR A 56 -3.75 5.25 -5.95
N PHE A 57 -4.82 4.90 -6.69
CA PHE A 57 -6.02 4.28 -6.11
C PHE A 57 -5.71 3.05 -5.26
N TRP A 58 -4.73 2.28 -5.70
CA TRP A 58 -4.23 1.13 -4.97
C TRP A 58 -3.67 1.52 -3.59
N GLN A 59 -2.83 2.55 -3.52
CA GLN A 59 -2.33 3.07 -2.24
C GLN A 59 -3.46 3.59 -1.37
N TYR A 60 -4.39 4.36 -1.95
CA TYR A 60 -5.59 4.84 -1.24
C TYR A 60 -6.38 3.70 -0.61
N GLY A 61 -6.64 2.62 -1.35
CA GLY A 61 -7.38 1.46 -0.85
C GLY A 61 -6.70 0.83 0.37
N TRP A 62 -5.37 0.73 0.36
CA TRP A 62 -4.61 0.19 1.49
C TRP A 62 -4.55 1.12 2.69
N ILE A 63 -4.28 2.41 2.49
CA ILE A 63 -4.27 3.38 3.59
C ILE A 63 -5.65 3.44 4.24
N SER A 64 -6.72 3.47 3.43
CA SER A 64 -8.11 3.42 3.89
C SER A 64 -8.39 2.18 4.73
N HIS A 65 -7.97 1.01 4.24
CA HIS A 65 -8.12 -0.25 4.96
C HIS A 65 -7.45 -0.21 6.34
N TYR A 66 -6.17 0.16 6.42
CA TYR A 66 -5.45 0.21 7.69
C TYR A 66 -5.98 1.29 8.64
N HIS A 67 -6.39 2.45 8.11
CA HIS A 67 -7.05 3.47 8.92
C HIS A 67 -8.38 2.97 9.50
N SER A 68 -9.19 2.27 8.68
CA SER A 68 -10.51 1.76 9.10
C SER A 68 -10.42 0.65 10.16
N MET A 69 -9.28 -0.04 10.26
CA MET A 69 -9.09 -1.08 11.27
C MET A 69 -9.12 -0.51 12.70
N GLY A 70 -8.82 0.77 12.92
CA GLY A 70 -8.94 1.43 14.24
C GLY A 70 -7.98 0.94 15.33
N GLU A 71 -7.34 -0.22 15.17
CA GLU A 71 -6.46 -0.91 16.12
C GLU A 71 -5.04 -0.31 16.17
N GLY A 72 -4.91 1.01 16.39
CA GLY A 72 -3.60 1.64 16.66
C GLY A 72 -2.72 1.89 15.42
N TRP A 73 -3.30 1.89 14.22
CA TRP A 73 -2.60 2.27 12.98
C TRP A 73 -2.53 3.79 12.81
N GLU A 74 -1.31 4.34 12.82
CA GLU A 74 -0.99 5.69 12.37
C GLU A 74 -0.55 5.62 10.90
N VAL A 75 -1.38 6.07 9.97
CA VAL A 75 -1.09 6.02 8.53
C VAL A 75 -0.60 7.36 7.98
N GLU A 76 0.17 7.32 6.89
CA GLU A 76 0.84 8.48 6.28
C GLU A 76 1.61 9.31 7.33
N THR A 77 2.38 8.64 8.18
CA THR A 77 3.11 9.21 9.32
C THR A 77 4.61 9.34 9.05
N GLN A 78 5.28 10.18 9.84
CA GLN A 78 6.72 10.39 9.76
C GLN A 78 7.34 10.19 11.15
N VAL A 79 8.41 9.41 11.22
CA VAL A 79 9.19 9.19 12.44
C VAL A 79 10.65 9.46 12.12
N ASP A 80 11.29 10.36 12.88
CA ASP A 80 12.69 10.75 12.69
C ASP A 80 13.03 11.13 11.24
N ASN A 81 12.15 11.90 10.59
CA ASN A 81 12.23 12.32 9.17
C ASN A 81 12.12 11.19 8.14
N LEU A 82 11.68 10.00 8.55
CA LEU A 82 11.41 8.88 7.65
C LEU A 82 9.91 8.69 7.49
N ASP A 83 9.48 8.63 6.23
CA ASP A 83 8.06 8.45 5.89
C ASP A 83 7.67 6.98 5.96
N PHE A 84 6.53 6.72 6.61
CA PHE A 84 5.91 5.40 6.69
C PHE A 84 4.51 5.47 6.09
N ASP A 85 4.11 4.44 5.33
CA ASP A 85 2.72 4.32 4.89
C ASP A 85 1.79 4.03 6.08
N GLY A 86 2.29 3.29 7.06
CA GLY A 86 1.65 3.17 8.36
C GLY A 86 2.56 2.59 9.43
N ILE A 87 2.25 2.89 10.69
CA ILE A 87 2.90 2.31 11.86
C ILE A 87 1.80 1.84 12.81
N ASN A 88 2.01 0.67 13.40
CA ASN A 88 1.20 0.17 14.49
C ASN A 88 2.12 -0.22 15.65
N ARG A 89 2.16 0.61 16.68
CA ARG A 89 3.06 0.42 17.83
C ARG A 89 2.58 -0.70 18.76
N GLU A 90 1.28 -0.97 18.78
CA GLU A 90 0.70 -2.03 19.63
C GLU A 90 1.11 -3.42 19.13
N THR A 91 1.06 -3.61 17.81
CA THR A 91 1.46 -4.88 17.17
C THR A 91 2.92 -4.89 16.72
N ASN A 92 3.66 -3.81 16.98
CA ASN A 92 5.04 -3.58 16.53
C ASN A 92 5.20 -3.79 15.01
N GLN A 93 4.37 -3.14 14.20
CA GLN A 93 4.42 -3.24 12.74
C GLN A 93 4.66 -1.89 12.10
N SER A 94 5.34 -1.92 10.95
CA SER A 94 5.44 -0.79 10.02
C SER A 94 5.04 -1.25 8.63
N LEU A 95 4.44 -0.37 7.85
CA LEU A 95 3.91 -0.64 6.52
C LEU A 95 4.64 0.19 5.47
N MET A 96 4.98 -0.47 4.36
CA MET A 96 5.38 0.14 3.10
C MET A 96 4.53 -0.40 1.94
N LEU A 97 4.00 0.51 1.14
CA LEU A 97 3.25 0.23 -0.09
C LEU A 97 4.16 0.47 -1.31
N ALA A 98 4.71 -0.60 -1.85
CA ALA A 98 5.74 -0.56 -2.87
C ALA A 98 5.19 -0.76 -4.29
N GLU A 99 5.11 0.30 -5.09
CA GLU A 99 4.72 0.21 -6.51
C GLU A 99 5.84 -0.29 -7.43
N LYS A 100 7.08 -0.25 -6.94
CA LYS A 100 8.29 -0.60 -7.67
C LYS A 100 9.23 -1.38 -6.75
N LEU A 101 10.08 -2.18 -7.37
CA LEU A 101 11.14 -2.90 -6.69
C LEU A 101 12.40 -2.04 -6.54
N ASP A 102 12.28 -0.93 -5.81
CA ASP A 102 13.40 -0.03 -5.51
C ASP A 102 14.22 -0.58 -4.34
N GLN A 103 15.34 -1.22 -4.66
CA GLN A 103 16.20 -1.88 -3.68
C GLN A 103 16.73 -0.93 -2.61
N ALA A 104 17.02 0.33 -2.95
CA ALA A 104 17.55 1.29 -2.00
C ALA A 104 16.46 1.70 -1.01
N ALA A 105 15.27 2.05 -1.51
CA ALA A 105 14.13 2.44 -0.67
C ALA A 105 13.68 1.28 0.24
N LEU A 106 13.60 0.07 -0.29
CA LEU A 106 13.20 -1.11 0.49
C LEU A 106 14.16 -1.41 1.64
N ARG A 107 15.48 -1.34 1.40
CA ARG A 107 16.50 -1.55 2.45
C ARG A 107 16.46 -0.45 3.49
N ALA A 108 16.34 0.80 3.08
CA ALA A 108 16.19 1.93 3.99
C ALA A 108 14.96 1.76 4.90
N PHE A 109 13.81 1.40 4.33
CA PHE A 109 12.59 1.13 5.10
C PHE A 109 12.75 -0.01 6.11
N VAL A 110 13.32 -1.15 5.70
CA VAL A 110 13.54 -2.28 6.62
C VAL A 110 14.50 -1.88 7.73
N SER A 111 15.61 -1.21 7.41
CA SER A 111 16.57 -0.74 8.42
C SER A 111 15.93 0.20 9.43
N ALA A 112 15.14 1.17 8.96
CA ALA A 112 14.44 2.12 9.81
C ALA A 112 13.41 1.43 10.72
N SER A 113 12.62 0.52 10.16
CA SER A 113 11.63 -0.25 10.91
C SER A 113 12.28 -1.04 12.04
N LEU A 114 13.37 -1.75 11.75
CA LEU A 114 14.09 -2.54 12.75
C LEU A 114 14.75 -1.67 13.82
N ALA A 115 15.29 -0.50 13.46
CA ALA A 115 15.86 0.45 14.42
C ALA A 115 14.80 0.97 15.41
N LEU A 116 13.53 1.06 14.98
CA LEU A 116 12.39 1.43 15.82
C LEU A 116 11.78 0.24 16.57
N GLY A 117 12.35 -0.97 16.46
CA GLY A 117 11.78 -2.19 17.07
C GLY A 117 10.51 -2.69 16.37
N LEU A 118 10.21 -2.20 15.17
CA LEU A 118 9.03 -2.57 14.39
C LEU A 118 9.36 -3.70 13.42
N LYS A 119 8.37 -4.55 13.15
CA LYS A 119 8.40 -5.58 12.12
C LYS A 119 7.92 -4.99 10.78
N PRO A 120 8.79 -4.86 9.78
CA PRO A 120 8.39 -4.34 8.48
C PRO A 120 7.44 -5.28 7.74
N VAL A 121 6.36 -4.69 7.23
CA VAL A 121 5.36 -5.28 6.33
C VAL A 121 5.43 -4.50 5.02
N ILE A 122 5.73 -5.20 3.92
CA ILE A 122 5.82 -4.59 2.59
C ILE A 122 4.80 -5.25 1.70
N ILE A 123 3.91 -4.44 1.14
CA ILE A 123 2.92 -4.87 0.16
C ILE A 123 3.34 -4.30 -1.20
N PHE A 124 3.64 -5.19 -2.13
CA PHE A 124 4.00 -4.85 -3.49
C PHE A 124 2.75 -4.79 -4.35
N HIS A 125 2.62 -3.72 -5.13
CA HIS A 125 1.69 -3.72 -6.26
C HIS A 125 2.21 -4.66 -7.35
N SER A 126 1.33 -5.37 -8.06
CA SER A 126 1.71 -6.33 -9.12
C SER A 126 2.64 -5.75 -10.20
N LYS A 127 2.41 -4.49 -10.57
CA LYS A 127 3.27 -3.70 -11.48
C LYS A 127 4.75 -3.64 -11.07
N ALA A 128 5.09 -3.83 -9.79
CA ALA A 128 6.49 -3.88 -9.34
C ALA A 128 7.27 -5.02 -10.02
N PHE A 129 6.57 -6.07 -10.45
CA PHE A 129 7.14 -7.26 -11.09
C PHE A 129 6.86 -7.34 -12.60
N LYS A 130 6.41 -6.24 -13.22
CA LYS A 130 6.01 -6.23 -14.64
C LYS A 130 7.09 -6.70 -15.62
N SER A 131 8.37 -6.61 -15.26
CA SER A 131 9.51 -7.03 -16.08
C SER A 131 9.97 -8.46 -15.80
N PHE A 132 9.37 -9.14 -14.82
CA PHE A 132 9.74 -10.50 -14.44
C PHE A 132 8.93 -11.48 -15.28
N SER A 133 9.53 -12.63 -15.59
CA SER A 133 8.77 -13.79 -16.02
C SER A 133 8.11 -14.44 -14.79
N PHE A 134 6.91 -14.98 -14.98
CA PHE A 134 6.20 -15.72 -13.94
C PHE A 134 5.87 -17.12 -14.42
N LYS A 135 6.36 -18.15 -13.71
CA LYS A 135 6.10 -19.55 -14.04
C LYS A 135 6.13 -20.41 -12.78
N ASP A 136 5.14 -21.30 -12.64
CA ASP A 136 5.01 -22.22 -11.49
C ASP A 136 5.13 -21.48 -10.14
N TYR A 137 4.40 -20.37 -9.99
CA TYR A 137 4.42 -19.53 -8.80
C TYR A 137 5.76 -18.89 -8.44
N ARG A 138 6.60 -18.63 -9.46
CA ARG A 138 7.93 -18.03 -9.27
C ARG A 138 8.13 -16.85 -10.20
N PHE A 139 8.57 -15.73 -9.64
CA PHE A 139 9.13 -14.62 -10.41
C PHE A 139 10.61 -14.85 -10.66
N GLN A 140 11.02 -14.68 -11.92
CA GLN A 140 12.42 -14.67 -12.32
C GLN A 140 12.70 -13.43 -13.14
N HIS A 141 13.80 -12.75 -12.81
CA HIS A 141 14.21 -11.60 -13.60
C HIS A 141 14.86 -12.09 -14.89
N PRO A 142 14.53 -11.53 -16.08
CA PRO A 142 15.07 -12.01 -17.36
C PRO A 142 16.59 -11.78 -17.47
N ARG A 143 17.13 -10.78 -16.78
CA ARG A 143 18.58 -10.54 -16.73
C ARG A 143 19.21 -11.38 -15.63
N ARG A 144 20.15 -12.26 -15.98
CA ARG A 144 20.89 -13.12 -15.03
C ARG A 144 21.71 -12.36 -13.99
N ALA A 145 22.17 -11.15 -14.32
CA ALA A 145 22.93 -10.29 -13.41
C ALA A 145 22.05 -9.49 -12.43
N ASP A 146 20.72 -9.61 -12.53
CA ASP A 146 19.82 -8.92 -11.63
C ASP A 146 19.81 -9.58 -10.26
N ASN A 147 20.02 -8.77 -9.23
CA ASN A 147 20.16 -9.21 -7.85
C ASN A 147 18.95 -8.83 -7.00
N SER A 148 17.79 -8.55 -7.62
CA SER A 148 16.60 -8.14 -6.86
C SER A 148 16.10 -9.22 -5.91
N TRP A 149 16.34 -10.50 -6.24
CA TRP A 149 16.05 -11.64 -5.39
C TRP A 149 16.82 -11.63 -4.07
N VAL A 150 18.00 -10.97 -4.00
CA VAL A 150 18.84 -10.91 -2.80
C VAL A 150 18.10 -10.24 -1.65
N PHE A 151 17.21 -9.29 -1.93
CA PHE A 151 16.35 -8.67 -0.92
C PHE A 151 15.42 -9.70 -0.26
N PHE A 152 14.78 -10.55 -1.07
CA PHE A 152 13.87 -11.59 -0.60
C PHE A 152 14.62 -12.69 0.15
N PHE A 153 15.81 -13.06 -0.33
CA PHE A 153 16.71 -13.92 0.42
C PHE A 153 16.98 -13.32 1.81
N SER A 154 17.47 -12.08 1.88
CA SER A 154 17.90 -11.44 3.13
C SER A 154 16.78 -11.23 4.16
N HIS A 155 15.52 -11.10 3.73
CA HIS A 155 14.43 -10.71 4.63
C HIS A 155 13.26 -11.69 4.72
N ALA A 156 13.15 -12.62 3.77
CA ALA A 156 12.03 -13.56 3.65
C ALA A 156 12.46 -15.00 3.28
N PHE A 157 13.71 -15.38 3.54
CA PHE A 157 14.16 -16.77 3.50
C PHE A 157 13.81 -17.50 4.80
N HIS A 158 13.39 -18.76 4.70
CA HIS A 158 13.04 -19.60 5.85
C HIS A 158 14.27 -20.14 6.62
N GLY A 159 15.46 -20.16 5.99
CA GLY A 159 16.68 -20.68 6.62
C GLY A 159 17.35 -19.72 7.61
N HIS A 160 16.83 -18.51 7.80
CA HIS A 160 17.26 -17.61 8.88
C HIS A 160 16.07 -16.82 9.45
N LYS A 161 16.33 -16.05 10.52
CA LYS A 161 15.31 -15.19 11.13
C LYS A 161 14.75 -14.24 10.05
N ARG A 162 13.45 -14.34 9.79
CA ARG A 162 12.75 -13.42 8.89
C ARG A 162 12.67 -12.06 9.53
N THR A 163 13.08 -11.04 8.80
CA THR A 163 13.04 -9.65 9.28
C THR A 163 11.93 -8.84 8.65
N ALA A 164 11.28 -9.32 7.58
CA ALA A 164 10.13 -8.66 6.97
C ALA A 164 9.03 -9.64 6.52
N SER A 165 7.79 -9.15 6.53
CA SER A 165 6.64 -9.78 5.90
C SER A 165 6.44 -9.17 4.51
N LEU A 166 6.60 -9.96 3.45
CA LEU A 166 6.51 -9.49 2.08
C LEU A 166 5.24 -10.06 1.41
N TRP A 167 4.49 -9.20 0.73
CA TRP A 167 3.21 -9.53 0.13
C TRP A 167 3.08 -8.96 -1.27
N LEU A 168 2.34 -9.65 -2.14
CA LEU A 168 1.98 -9.20 -3.48
C LEU A 168 0.47 -9.01 -3.52
N ASP A 169 0.01 -7.82 -3.88
CA ASP A 169 -1.41 -7.55 -4.12
C ASP A 169 -1.72 -7.72 -5.61
N ILE A 170 -2.63 -8.66 -5.91
CA ILE A 170 -3.20 -8.88 -7.23
C ILE A 170 -4.63 -8.36 -7.20
N ASP A 171 -4.91 -7.38 -8.06
CA ASP A 171 -6.25 -6.79 -8.21
C ASP A 171 -6.80 -7.09 -9.61
N HIS A 172 -8.10 -7.37 -9.68
CA HIS A 172 -8.74 -7.80 -10.92
C HIS A 172 -8.66 -6.71 -11.97
N GLY A 173 -8.45 -7.10 -13.23
CA GLY A 173 -8.45 -6.15 -14.35
C GLY A 173 -7.20 -5.27 -14.44
N VAL A 174 -6.20 -5.45 -13.58
CA VAL A 174 -4.87 -4.84 -13.77
C VAL A 174 -4.07 -5.68 -14.77
N ALA A 175 -3.35 -5.03 -15.70
CA ALA A 175 -2.60 -5.66 -16.79
C ALA A 175 -1.52 -6.69 -16.39
N PHE A 176 -1.24 -6.86 -15.09
CA PHE A 176 -0.20 -7.73 -14.56
C PHE A 176 -0.75 -8.67 -13.47
N ASN A 177 -1.70 -9.54 -13.83
CA ASN A 177 -2.26 -10.52 -12.87
C ASN A 177 -1.51 -11.86 -12.83
N PHE A 178 -0.56 -12.09 -13.75
CA PHE A 178 0.30 -13.29 -13.81
C PHE A 178 -0.46 -14.63 -13.82
N GLY A 179 -1.73 -14.64 -14.24
CA GLY A 179 -2.60 -15.81 -14.14
C GLY A 179 -3.02 -16.18 -12.70
N LEU A 180 -2.80 -15.29 -11.74
CA LEU A 180 -3.28 -15.41 -10.37
C LEU A 180 -4.69 -14.79 -10.26
N SER A 181 -5.49 -15.35 -9.35
CA SER A 181 -6.76 -14.74 -8.93
C SER A 181 -6.50 -13.50 -8.07
N ASP A 182 -7.56 -12.74 -7.80
CA ASP A 182 -7.44 -11.57 -6.94
C ASP A 182 -7.12 -11.95 -5.49
N GLY A 183 -6.34 -11.10 -4.84
CA GLY A 183 -6.00 -11.26 -3.44
C GLY A 183 -4.53 -10.98 -3.15
N ILE A 184 -4.14 -11.30 -1.92
CA ILE A 184 -2.85 -10.93 -1.37
C ILE A 184 -2.03 -12.19 -1.13
N TYR A 185 -0.92 -12.30 -1.83
CA TYR A 185 -0.08 -13.48 -1.86
C TYR A 185 1.18 -13.26 -1.03
N ASN A 186 1.58 -14.25 -0.23
CA ASN A 186 2.85 -14.13 0.51
C ASN A 186 4.03 -14.33 -0.43
N LEU A 187 5.03 -13.46 -0.33
CA LEU A 187 6.31 -13.61 -1.04
C LEU A 187 7.39 -14.14 -0.11
N TYR A 188 8.18 -15.08 -0.59
CA TYR A 188 9.31 -15.65 0.14
C TYR A 188 10.43 -16.12 -0.79
N TYR A 189 11.55 -16.54 -0.21
CA TYR A 189 12.67 -17.15 -0.92
C TYR A 189 12.88 -18.60 -0.46
N SER A 190 13.31 -19.49 -1.37
CA SER A 190 13.80 -20.84 -1.06
C SER A 190 15.17 -21.08 -1.69
N ALA A 191 16.04 -21.82 -1.00
CA ALA A 191 17.34 -22.23 -1.52
C ALA A 191 17.22 -23.19 -2.72
N ASP A 192 16.10 -23.90 -2.84
CA ASP A 192 15.85 -24.86 -3.93
C ASP A 192 15.71 -24.19 -5.31
N PHE A 193 15.39 -22.88 -5.31
CA PHE A 193 15.11 -22.11 -6.52
C PHE A 193 15.97 -20.86 -6.55
N HIS A 194 17.25 -21.04 -6.90
CA HIS A 194 18.21 -19.93 -6.97
C HIS A 194 17.70 -18.79 -7.88
N ALA A 195 17.90 -17.56 -7.41
CA ALA A 195 17.50 -16.32 -8.10
C ALA A 195 16.00 -16.19 -8.43
N ALA A 196 15.13 -16.96 -7.75
CA ALA A 196 13.68 -16.86 -7.91
C ALA A 196 13.01 -16.30 -6.64
N ILE A 197 11.97 -15.49 -6.85
CA ILE A 197 11.07 -15.04 -5.78
C ILE A 197 9.83 -15.91 -5.85
N ILE A 198 9.46 -16.52 -4.73
CA ILE A 198 8.36 -17.49 -4.68
C ILE A 198 7.10 -16.81 -4.18
N VAL A 199 5.99 -17.10 -4.86
CA VAL A 199 4.64 -16.68 -4.48
C VAL A 199 3.95 -17.87 -3.83
N ASN A 200 3.46 -17.72 -2.60
CA ASN A 200 2.62 -18.76 -2.00
C ASN A 200 1.32 -18.86 -2.81
N PRO A 201 0.94 -20.02 -3.36
CA PRO A 201 -0.20 -20.14 -4.29
C PRO A 201 -1.56 -19.85 -3.65
N THR A 202 -1.65 -19.81 -2.32
CA THR A 202 -2.90 -19.54 -1.60
C THR A 202 -3.02 -18.06 -1.25
N PRO A 203 -3.90 -17.29 -1.92
CA PRO A 203 -4.11 -15.89 -1.57
C PRO A 203 -4.83 -15.76 -0.23
N ARG A 204 -4.58 -14.64 0.45
CA ARG A 204 -5.49 -14.11 1.46
C ARG A 204 -6.51 -13.22 0.78
N LEU A 205 -7.78 -13.41 1.13
CA LEU A 205 -8.85 -12.53 0.67
C LEU A 205 -8.65 -11.14 1.25
N LYS A 206 -8.72 -10.12 0.38
CA LYS A 206 -8.75 -8.72 0.80
C LYS A 206 -10.09 -8.49 1.47
N ARG A 207 -10.11 -8.40 2.81
CA ARG A 207 -11.30 -7.91 3.53
C ARG A 207 -11.38 -6.41 3.31
N LEU A 208 -11.92 -6.00 2.16
CA LEU A 208 -12.22 -4.60 1.91
C LEU A 208 -13.28 -4.17 2.94
N SER A 209 -13.03 -3.04 3.60
CA SER A 209 -14.00 -2.40 4.48
C SER A 209 -15.28 -2.12 3.68
N ALA A 210 -16.44 -2.48 4.22
CA ALA A 210 -17.76 -2.37 3.58
C ALA A 210 -18.13 -0.95 3.09
N GLN A 211 -17.38 0.08 3.47
CA GLN A 211 -17.57 1.47 3.02
C GLN A 211 -17.33 1.70 1.51
N ALA A 212 -16.65 0.80 0.80
CA ALA A 212 -16.49 0.92 -0.66
C ALA A 212 -17.62 0.26 -1.48
N ALA A 213 -18.45 -0.59 -0.86
CA ALA A 213 -19.47 -1.39 -1.55
C ALA A 213 -20.91 -0.85 -1.41
N GLY A 214 -21.11 0.23 -0.64
CA GLY A 214 -22.42 0.73 -0.27
C GLY A 214 -22.91 1.93 -1.06
N GLN A 215 -22.79 1.97 -2.39
CA GLN A 215 -23.52 2.92 -3.25
C GLN A 215 -23.81 2.29 -4.63
N SER A 216 -24.64 1.25 -4.69
CA SER A 216 -25.32 0.88 -5.93
C SER A 216 -26.79 0.53 -5.66
N GLU A 217 -27.55 1.49 -5.14
CA GLU A 217 -28.99 1.49 -5.35
C GLU A 217 -29.34 2.78 -6.09
N LEU A 218 -29.40 2.66 -7.42
CA LEU A 218 -30.06 3.65 -8.26
C LEU A 218 -31.54 3.67 -7.87
N PRO A 219 -32.15 4.85 -7.63
CA PRO A 219 -33.59 4.90 -7.44
C PRO A 219 -34.25 4.48 -8.76
N SER A 220 -35.05 3.42 -8.68
CA SER A 220 -36.01 3.04 -9.71
C SER A 220 -36.87 4.26 -10.03
N ALA A 221 -36.78 4.75 -11.26
CA ALA A 221 -37.72 5.73 -11.77
C ALA A 221 -39.08 5.04 -11.92
N ASP A 222 -40.01 5.41 -11.04
CA ASP A 222 -41.44 5.19 -11.22
C ASP A 222 -41.88 5.85 -12.53
N LEU A 223 -42.10 5.03 -13.56
CA LEU A 223 -42.98 5.38 -14.67
C LEU A 223 -44.39 4.98 -14.28
N GLY A 224 -45.08 5.90 -13.58
CA GLY A 224 -46.49 5.82 -13.29
C GLY A 224 -47.29 6.78 -14.19
N VAL A 225 -47.92 6.19 -15.21
CA VAL A 225 -49.14 6.58 -15.97
C VAL A 225 -49.24 8.01 -16.51
#